data_AF-A0A536ZSH5-F1
#
_entry.id   AF-A0A536ZSH5-F1
#
_cell.length_a   1.000
_cell.length_b   1.000
_cell.length_c   1.000
_cell.angle_alpha   90.00
_cell.angle_beta   90.00
_cell.angle_gamma   90.00
#
_symmetry.space_group_name_H-M   'P 1'
#
loop_
_entity.id
_entity.type
_entity.pdbx_description
1 polymer ?
#
loop_
_entity_poly.entity_id
_entity_poly.type
_entity_poly.pdbx_seq_one_letter_code
_entity_poly.pdbx_strand_id
1 'polypeptide(L)'
;MSLRTMGADAVLLVAFIAAAGAGSLLLGQDVNWDLQNYHYYNPWAWWHGRIFNQDLAAAQIQTFLNPLLDLPFYWMVTAEWSPRVIAFVLAIPAAIAAFFLCKLLLLMFGDLPRGQRVVAIASSLAIGVTSAMAIGELGSTLNEWPLAALLMLALWLIARELKRAETGPWSQASSLAWHQAPNLRPPRLPSVCAERCSSVARTRGQPFAHASPTRYGSGWP
;
A
#
# COMPACT_ATOMS: atom_id res chain seq x y z
N MET A 1 -18.75 -14.59 -1.13
CA MET A 1 -18.14 -13.91 -2.30
C MET A 1 -18.54 -14.73 -3.52
N SER A 2 -19.17 -14.13 -4.54
CA SER A 2 -19.73 -14.88 -5.67
C SER A 2 -18.63 -15.35 -6.63
N LEU A 3 -18.79 -16.48 -7.30
CA LEU A 3 -17.88 -16.97 -8.35
C LEU A 3 -17.57 -15.90 -9.41
N ARG A 4 -18.55 -15.06 -9.76
CA ARG A 4 -18.36 -13.92 -10.68
C ARG A 4 -17.38 -12.87 -10.14
N THR A 5 -17.42 -12.59 -8.84
CA THR A 5 -16.49 -11.62 -8.22
C THR A 5 -15.07 -12.16 -8.14
N MET A 6 -14.92 -13.47 -7.92
CA MET A 6 -13.60 -14.12 -7.94
C MET A 6 -12.99 -14.11 -9.35
N GLY A 7 -13.80 -14.38 -10.39
CA GLY A 7 -13.34 -14.31 -11.78
C GLY A 7 -12.89 -12.91 -12.18
N ALA A 8 -13.64 -11.87 -11.82
CA ALA A 8 -13.26 -10.48 -12.11
C ALA A 8 -11.97 -10.05 -11.38
N ASP A 9 -11.82 -10.43 -10.11
CA ASP A 9 -10.61 -10.14 -9.33
C ASP A 9 -9.38 -10.84 -9.92
N ALA A 10 -9.51 -12.09 -10.37
CA ALA A 10 -8.43 -12.82 -11.03
C ALA A 10 -8.01 -12.16 -12.35
N VAL A 11 -8.98 -11.79 -13.20
CA VAL A 11 -8.70 -11.08 -14.46
C VAL A 11 -8.00 -9.76 -14.21
N LEU A 12 -8.44 -8.99 -13.21
CA LEU A 12 -7.83 -7.72 -12.85
C LEU A 12 -6.38 -7.90 -12.36
N LEU A 13 -6.13 -8.89 -11.50
CA LEU A 13 -4.76 -9.18 -11.03
C LEU A 13 -3.85 -9.60 -12.18
N VAL A 14 -4.31 -10.48 -13.07
CA VAL A 14 -3.54 -10.90 -14.25
C VAL A 14 -3.25 -9.71 -15.16
N ALA A 15 -4.19 -8.78 -15.34
CA ALA A 15 -3.97 -7.57 -16.11
C ALA A 15 -2.89 -6.67 -15.49
N PHE A 16 -2.88 -6.50 -14.17
CA PHE A 16 -1.80 -5.77 -13.48
C PHE A 16 -0.45 -6.48 -13.60
N ILE A 17 -0.40 -7.81 -13.47
CA ILE A 17 0.83 -8.59 -13.65
C ILE A 17 1.37 -8.42 -15.08
N ALA A 18 0.51 -8.53 -16.08
CA ALA A 18 0.91 -8.33 -17.47
C ALA A 18 1.41 -6.90 -17.73
N ALA A 19 0.74 -5.88 -17.16
CA ALA A 19 1.15 -4.48 -17.32
C ALA A 19 2.48 -4.18 -16.62
N ALA A 20 2.65 -4.61 -15.36
CA ALA A 20 3.89 -4.42 -14.61
C ALA A 20 5.05 -5.18 -15.25
N GLY A 21 4.81 -6.44 -15.65
CA GLY A 21 5.78 -7.25 -16.36
C GLY A 21 6.20 -6.62 -17.69
N ALA A 22 5.25 -6.19 -18.53
CA ALA A 22 5.57 -5.48 -19.77
C ALA A 22 6.33 -4.18 -19.50
N GLY A 23 5.94 -3.41 -18.47
CA GLY A 23 6.65 -2.20 -18.05
C GLY A 23 8.11 -2.48 -17.66
N SER A 24 8.35 -3.51 -16.86
CA SER A 24 9.72 -3.92 -16.47
C SER A 24 10.58 -4.29 -17.70
N LEU A 25 10.00 -4.98 -18.68
CA LEU A 25 10.71 -5.35 -19.90
C LEU A 25 11.07 -4.14 -20.77
N LEU A 26 10.25 -3.08 -20.75
CA LEU A 26 10.53 -1.83 -21.45
C LEU A 26 11.62 -1.01 -20.75
N LEU A 27 11.65 -1.04 -19.42
CA LEU A 27 12.71 -0.37 -18.63
C LEU A 27 14.06 -1.07 -18.76
N GLY A 28 14.03 -2.39 -18.99
CA GLY A 28 15.22 -3.19 -19.24
C GLY A 28 15.74 -3.87 -17.98
N GLN A 29 16.98 -4.33 -18.05
CA GLN A 29 17.61 -5.03 -16.95
C GLN A 29 18.02 -4.05 -15.85
N ASP A 30 17.87 -4.48 -14.60
CA ASP A 30 18.34 -3.73 -13.45
C ASP A 30 19.87 -3.61 -13.43
N VAL A 31 20.35 -2.37 -13.29
CA VAL A 31 21.78 -2.01 -13.22
C VAL A 31 21.99 -0.95 -12.12
N ASN A 32 21.28 -1.09 -11.00
CA ASN A 32 21.46 -0.18 -9.88
C ASN A 32 22.74 -0.48 -9.07
N TRP A 33 23.20 0.50 -8.29
CA TRP A 33 24.41 0.38 -7.47
C TRP A 33 24.24 -0.66 -6.34
N ASP A 34 23.06 -0.70 -5.71
CA ASP A 34 22.73 -1.65 -4.64
C ASP A 34 22.82 -3.10 -5.10
N LEU A 35 22.43 -3.40 -6.35
CA LEU A 35 22.53 -4.71 -6.94
C LEU A 35 23.98 -5.15 -7.07
N GLN A 36 24.81 -4.26 -7.60
CA GLN A 36 26.24 -4.50 -7.77
C GLN A 36 26.97 -4.58 -6.43
N ASN A 37 26.44 -3.93 -5.40
CA ASN A 37 27.04 -3.88 -4.08
C ASN A 37 26.63 -5.06 -3.18
N TYR A 38 25.33 -5.36 -3.05
CA TYR A 38 24.85 -6.31 -2.04
C TYR A 38 23.70 -7.24 -2.45
N HIS A 39 22.78 -6.90 -3.36
CA HIS A 39 21.61 -7.77 -3.61
C HIS A 39 21.96 -9.13 -4.21
N TYR A 40 23.10 -9.27 -4.90
CA TYR A 40 23.59 -10.59 -5.29
C TYR A 40 24.51 -11.21 -4.23
N TYR A 41 25.40 -10.40 -3.65
CA TYR A 41 26.46 -10.89 -2.79
C TYR A 41 25.97 -11.35 -1.41
N ASN A 42 25.11 -10.57 -0.75
CA ASN A 42 24.59 -10.91 0.58
C ASN A 42 23.85 -12.25 0.61
N PRO A 43 22.86 -12.54 -0.26
CA PRO A 43 22.19 -13.84 -0.26
C PRO A 43 23.14 -14.99 -0.58
N TRP A 44 24.12 -14.79 -1.48
CA TRP A 44 25.16 -15.78 -1.76
C TRP A 44 26.02 -16.07 -0.52
N ALA A 45 26.53 -15.04 0.14
CA ALA A 45 27.39 -15.18 1.31
C ALA A 45 26.62 -15.76 2.51
N TRP A 46 25.34 -15.43 2.66
CA TRP A 46 24.47 -16.02 3.68
C TRP A 46 24.20 -17.50 3.40
N TRP A 47 23.86 -17.85 2.16
CA TRP A 47 23.58 -19.23 1.74
C TRP A 47 24.78 -20.17 1.94
N HIS A 48 26.00 -19.66 1.74
CA HIS A 48 27.24 -20.41 1.95
C HIS A 48 27.78 -20.31 3.39
N GLY A 49 27.05 -19.66 4.29
CA GLY A 49 27.45 -19.49 5.70
C GLY A 49 28.74 -18.69 5.87
N ARG A 50 29.01 -17.72 5.00
CA ARG A 50 30.22 -16.86 4.97
C ARG A 50 30.02 -15.46 5.55
N ILE A 51 28.78 -14.95 5.47
CA ILE A 51 28.48 -13.53 5.68
C ILE A 51 28.82 -13.00 7.09
N PHE A 52 28.80 -13.85 8.13
CA PHE A 52 29.07 -13.44 9.51
C PHE A 52 30.36 -14.00 10.11
N ASN A 53 31.06 -14.91 9.43
CA ASN A 53 32.25 -15.60 9.95
C ASN A 53 33.51 -15.35 9.12
N GLN A 54 33.39 -14.98 7.85
CA GLN A 54 34.52 -14.79 6.93
C GLN A 54 34.47 -13.41 6.29
N ASP A 55 33.29 -13.04 5.77
CA ASP A 55 33.13 -11.87 4.91
C ASP A 55 32.53 -10.69 5.68
N LEU A 56 33.17 -10.29 6.79
CA LEU A 56 32.66 -9.24 7.67
C LEU A 56 32.64 -7.87 6.95
N ALA A 57 31.45 -7.25 6.90
CA ALA A 57 31.23 -5.93 6.30
C ALA A 57 31.71 -5.79 4.83
N ALA A 58 31.69 -6.89 4.06
CA ALA A 58 32.13 -6.91 2.67
C ALA A 58 31.33 -5.97 1.74
N ALA A 59 30.05 -5.74 2.05
CA ALA A 59 29.20 -4.73 1.42
C ALA A 59 28.95 -3.54 2.37
N GLN A 60 29.95 -3.13 3.16
CA GLN A 60 29.87 -2.04 4.14
C GLN A 60 28.68 -2.23 5.10
N ILE A 61 27.89 -1.18 5.37
CA ILE A 61 26.70 -1.25 6.24
C ILE A 61 25.61 -2.14 5.66
N GLN A 62 25.56 -2.29 4.34
CA GLN A 62 24.55 -3.09 3.63
C GLN A 62 24.72 -4.59 3.89
N THR A 63 25.91 -5.05 4.33
CA THR A 63 26.15 -6.43 4.78
C THR A 63 25.19 -6.86 5.91
N PHE A 64 24.73 -5.91 6.72
CA PHE A 64 23.84 -6.18 7.86
C PHE A 64 22.35 -6.14 7.50
N LEU A 65 22.00 -5.89 6.23
CA LEU A 65 20.63 -6.00 5.75
C LEU A 65 20.20 -7.47 5.69
N ASN A 66 18.90 -7.71 5.89
CA ASN A 66 18.35 -9.06 5.88
C ASN A 66 18.39 -9.64 4.44
N PRO A 67 19.18 -10.70 4.17
CA PRO A 67 19.35 -11.23 2.82
C PRO A 67 18.16 -12.05 2.32
N LEU A 68 17.16 -12.33 3.18
CA LEU A 68 16.09 -13.27 2.85
C LEU A 68 15.21 -12.79 1.70
N LEU A 69 15.02 -11.48 1.55
CA LEU A 69 14.23 -10.93 0.44
C LEU A 69 14.95 -11.07 -0.91
N ASP A 70 16.28 -11.14 -0.90
CA ASP A 70 17.10 -11.26 -2.11
C ASP A 70 17.33 -12.72 -2.54
N LEU A 71 17.01 -13.70 -1.67
CA LEU A 71 17.17 -15.13 -1.98
C LEU A 71 16.43 -15.58 -3.25
N PRO A 72 15.16 -15.19 -3.50
CA PRO A 72 14.49 -15.55 -4.74
C PRO A 72 15.23 -15.02 -5.97
N PHE A 73 15.72 -13.78 -5.91
CA PHE A 73 16.53 -13.20 -6.98
C PHE A 73 17.83 -14.00 -7.20
N TYR A 74 18.57 -14.25 -6.12
CA TYR A 74 19.80 -15.04 -6.15
C TYR A 74 19.59 -16.44 -6.74
N TRP A 75 18.51 -17.13 -6.37
CA TRP A 75 18.19 -18.46 -6.91
C TRP A 75 17.80 -18.42 -8.39
N MET A 76 17.07 -17.38 -8.84
CA MET A 76 16.78 -17.24 -10.27
C MET A 76 18.06 -17.01 -11.09
N VAL A 77 18.99 -16.20 -10.58
CA VAL A 77 20.28 -15.97 -11.24
C VAL A 77 21.13 -17.25 -11.28
N THR A 78 21.23 -17.96 -10.16
CA THR A 78 22.01 -19.22 -10.09
C THR A 78 21.36 -20.37 -10.86
N ALA A 79 20.04 -20.33 -11.08
CA ALA A 79 19.33 -21.21 -12.00
C ALA A 79 19.44 -20.77 -13.47
N GLU A 80 20.26 -19.76 -13.77
CA GLU A 80 20.53 -19.25 -15.13
C GLU A 80 19.28 -18.73 -15.86
N TRP A 81 18.32 -18.16 -15.12
CA TRP A 81 17.14 -17.56 -15.75
C TRP A 81 17.54 -16.34 -16.58
N SER A 82 16.86 -16.14 -17.72
CA SER A 82 17.11 -14.96 -18.55
C SER A 82 16.79 -13.67 -17.77
N PRO A 83 17.58 -12.58 -17.90
CA PRO A 83 17.34 -11.34 -17.18
C PRO A 83 15.94 -10.74 -17.39
N ARG A 84 15.35 -10.96 -18.57
CA ARG A 84 13.97 -10.54 -18.88
C ARG A 84 12.94 -11.25 -18.03
N VAL A 85 13.09 -12.56 -17.83
CA VAL A 85 12.20 -13.35 -16.97
C VAL A 85 12.36 -12.93 -15.51
N ILE A 86 13.59 -12.67 -15.07
CA ILE A 86 13.88 -12.17 -13.72
C ILE A 86 13.18 -10.82 -13.50
N ALA A 87 13.39 -9.84 -14.38
CA ALA A 87 12.75 -8.52 -14.29
C ALA A 87 11.21 -8.63 -14.24
N PHE A 88 10.63 -9.49 -15.09
CA PHE A 88 9.19 -9.75 -15.08
C PHE A 88 8.71 -10.29 -13.73
N VAL A 89 9.42 -11.25 -13.15
CA VAL A 89 9.06 -11.85 -11.85
C VAL A 89 9.22 -10.85 -10.71
N LEU A 90 10.29 -10.04 -10.74
CA LEU A 90 10.51 -8.96 -9.78
C LEU A 90 9.45 -7.86 -9.87
N ALA A 91 8.75 -7.73 -11.00
CA ALA A 91 7.64 -6.79 -11.15
C ALA A 91 6.29 -7.31 -10.59
N ILE A 92 6.18 -8.61 -10.26
CA ILE A 92 4.93 -9.20 -9.75
C ILE A 92 4.47 -8.53 -8.43
N PRO A 93 5.33 -8.25 -7.44
CA PRO A 93 4.91 -7.55 -6.23
C PRO A 93 4.36 -6.15 -6.51
N ALA A 94 4.89 -5.42 -7.48
CA ALA A 94 4.33 -4.13 -7.90
C ALA A 94 2.90 -4.28 -8.43
N ALA A 95 2.65 -5.32 -9.23
CA ALA A 95 1.30 -5.64 -9.71
C ALA A 95 0.34 -6.00 -8.57
N ILE A 96 0.80 -6.76 -7.57
CA ILE A 96 0.00 -7.11 -6.39
C ILE A 96 -0.33 -5.84 -5.58
N ALA A 97 0.64 -4.95 -5.39
CA ALA A 97 0.42 -3.65 -4.73
C ALA A 97 -0.61 -2.80 -5.49
N ALA A 98 -0.47 -2.68 -6.82
CA ALA A 98 -1.41 -1.94 -7.67
C ALA A 98 -2.82 -2.56 -7.67
N PHE A 99 -2.92 -3.89 -7.63
CA PHE A 99 -4.19 -4.59 -7.50
C PHE A 99 -4.89 -4.24 -6.18
N PHE A 100 -4.20 -4.32 -5.04
CA PHE A 100 -4.80 -3.97 -3.76
C PHE A 100 -5.09 -2.47 -3.61
N LEU A 101 -4.26 -1.61 -4.21
CA LEU A 101 -4.56 -0.19 -4.35
C LEU A 101 -5.88 0.00 -5.12
N CYS A 102 -6.07 -0.64 -6.26
CA CYS A 102 -7.32 -0.58 -7.01
C CYS A 102 -8.53 -1.05 -6.17
N LYS A 103 -8.38 -2.16 -5.44
CA LYS A 103 -9.42 -2.67 -4.52
C LYS A 103 -9.74 -1.69 -3.39
N LEU A 104 -8.74 -1.01 -2.85
CA LEU A 104 -8.89 0.02 -1.83
C LEU A 104 -9.63 1.25 -2.39
N LEU A 105 -9.25 1.73 -3.58
CA LEU A 105 -9.91 2.85 -4.24
C LEU A 105 -11.37 2.53 -4.59
N LEU A 106 -11.65 1.31 -5.06
CA LEU A 106 -13.01 0.83 -5.31
C LEU A 106 -13.89 0.83 -4.05
N LEU A 107 -13.29 0.58 -2.88
CA LEU A 107 -13.95 0.60 -1.58
C LEU A 107 -14.19 2.03 -1.08
N MET A 108 -13.16 2.87 -1.14
CA MET A 108 -13.17 4.26 -0.66
C MET A 108 -14.12 5.15 -1.46
N PHE A 109 -14.11 5.01 -2.79
CA PHE A 109 -14.96 5.79 -3.69
C PHE A 109 -16.27 5.08 -4.06
N GLY A 110 -16.66 4.05 -3.28
CA GLY A 110 -17.87 3.27 -3.54
C GLY A 110 -19.16 4.09 -3.49
N ASP A 111 -19.17 5.18 -2.73
CA ASP A 111 -20.36 5.99 -2.45
C ASP A 111 -20.52 7.18 -3.44
N LEU A 112 -19.55 7.38 -4.35
CA LEU A 112 -19.60 8.41 -5.38
C LEU A 112 -20.48 8.00 -6.58
N PRO A 113 -21.12 8.98 -7.28
CA PRO A 113 -21.77 8.74 -8.56
C PRO A 113 -20.83 8.13 -9.59
N ARG A 114 -21.33 7.26 -10.47
CA ARG A 114 -20.51 6.45 -11.40
C ARG A 114 -19.44 7.25 -12.16
N GLY A 115 -19.79 8.41 -12.72
CA GLY A 115 -18.84 9.24 -13.47
C GLY A 115 -17.69 9.76 -12.61
N GLN A 116 -18.01 10.35 -11.44
CA GLN A 116 -17.01 10.86 -10.50
C GLN A 116 -16.15 9.74 -9.92
N ARG A 117 -16.76 8.58 -9.63
CA ARG A 117 -16.07 7.40 -9.12
C ARG A 117 -15.00 6.92 -10.10
N VAL A 118 -15.33 6.80 -11.39
CA VAL A 118 -14.38 6.36 -12.42
C VAL A 118 -13.20 7.33 -12.50
N VAL A 119 -13.47 8.63 -12.55
CA VAL A 119 -12.42 9.67 -12.61
C VAL A 119 -11.53 9.62 -11.36
N ALA A 120 -12.12 9.54 -10.16
CA ALA A 120 -11.36 9.51 -8.91
C ALA A 120 -10.48 8.25 -8.79
N ILE A 121 -10.99 7.08 -9.18
CA ILE A 121 -10.22 5.83 -9.17
C ILE A 121 -9.10 5.92 -10.22
N ALA A 122 -9.41 6.34 -11.45
CA ALA A 122 -8.43 6.40 -12.53
C ALA A 122 -7.30 7.38 -12.21
N SER A 123 -7.60 8.58 -11.73
CA SER A 123 -6.59 9.58 -11.38
C SER A 123 -5.73 9.15 -10.19
N SER A 124 -6.35 8.60 -9.14
CA SER A 124 -5.63 8.14 -7.95
C SER A 124 -4.72 6.95 -8.26
N LEU A 125 -5.20 6.01 -9.08
CA LEU A 125 -4.39 4.88 -9.54
C LEU A 125 -3.23 5.37 -10.41
N ALA A 126 -3.50 6.25 -11.38
CA ALA A 126 -2.46 6.81 -12.25
C ALA A 126 -1.36 7.49 -11.42
N ILE A 127 -1.72 8.42 -10.53
CA ILE A 127 -0.77 9.13 -9.67
C ILE A 127 0.07 8.15 -8.83
N GLY A 128 -0.56 7.11 -8.27
CA GLY A 128 0.13 6.12 -7.45
C GLY A 128 1.15 5.30 -8.24
N VAL A 129 0.75 4.77 -9.41
CA VAL A 129 1.59 3.85 -10.18
C VAL A 129 2.60 4.56 -11.10
N THR A 130 2.39 5.84 -11.44
CA THR A 130 3.31 6.61 -12.29
C THR A 130 4.22 7.55 -11.52
N SER A 131 4.37 7.37 -10.21
CA SER A 131 5.35 8.13 -9.44
C SER A 131 6.77 7.78 -9.88
N ALA A 132 7.73 8.70 -9.69
CA ALA A 132 9.10 8.51 -10.13
C ALA A 132 9.75 7.26 -9.51
N MET A 133 9.51 7.02 -8.21
CA MET A 133 9.98 5.81 -7.53
C MET A 133 9.29 4.56 -8.07
N ALA A 134 7.97 4.60 -8.26
CA ALA A 134 7.24 3.43 -8.77
C ALA A 134 7.75 3.00 -10.15
N ILE A 135 8.01 3.95 -11.05
CA ILE A 135 8.57 3.62 -12.37
C ILE A 135 10.03 3.18 -12.25
N GLY A 136 10.84 3.87 -11.44
CA GLY A 136 12.28 3.61 -11.32
C GLY A 136 12.63 2.26 -10.68
N GLU A 137 11.76 1.72 -9.84
CA GLU A 137 11.97 0.46 -9.12
C GLU A 137 11.23 -0.72 -9.77
N LEU A 138 10.49 -0.49 -10.86
CA LEU A 138 9.66 -1.54 -11.46
C LEU A 138 10.54 -2.65 -12.06
N GLY A 139 10.51 -3.82 -11.44
CA GLY A 139 11.32 -4.97 -11.86
C GLY A 139 12.78 -4.89 -11.45
N SER A 140 13.12 -3.98 -10.52
CA SER A 140 14.44 -3.93 -9.89
C SER A 140 14.54 -4.96 -8.75
N THR A 141 15.76 -5.19 -8.26
CA THR A 141 16.04 -5.99 -7.06
C THR A 141 15.82 -5.21 -5.77
N LEU A 142 15.41 -3.95 -5.87
CA LEU A 142 15.13 -3.13 -4.71
C LEU A 142 13.86 -3.68 -4.03
N ASN A 143 13.88 -3.71 -2.70
CA ASN A 143 12.93 -4.50 -1.88
C ASN A 143 11.67 -3.72 -1.45
N GLU A 144 11.37 -2.61 -2.11
CA GLU A 144 10.23 -1.74 -1.83
C GLU A 144 8.93 -2.37 -2.29
N TRP A 145 8.92 -3.00 -3.47
CA TRP A 145 7.68 -3.58 -4.04
C TRP A 145 7.12 -4.78 -3.27
N PRO A 146 7.92 -5.76 -2.80
CA PRO A 146 7.45 -6.79 -1.88
C PRO A 146 6.79 -6.22 -0.63
N LEU A 147 7.43 -5.21 -0.02
CA LEU A 147 6.89 -4.55 1.17
C LEU A 147 5.60 -3.77 0.86
N ALA A 148 5.58 -3.02 -0.25
CA ALA A 148 4.41 -2.27 -0.70
C ALA A 148 3.22 -3.20 -0.98
N ALA A 149 3.43 -4.38 -1.56
CA ALA A 149 2.39 -5.36 -1.79
C ALA A 149 1.73 -5.81 -0.48
N LEU A 150 2.52 -6.13 0.54
CA LEU A 150 2.04 -6.53 1.87
C LEU A 150 1.31 -5.37 2.57
N LEU A 151 1.87 -4.16 2.51
CA LEU A 151 1.26 -2.97 3.10
C LEU A 151 -0.07 -2.62 2.43
N MET A 152 -0.16 -2.69 1.10
CA MET A 152 -1.42 -2.42 0.38
C MET A 152 -2.48 -3.48 0.66
N LEU A 153 -2.09 -4.76 0.74
CA LEU A 153 -2.98 -5.83 1.19
C LEU A 153 -3.50 -5.55 2.60
N ALA A 154 -2.61 -5.25 3.55
CA ALA A 154 -2.98 -4.97 4.93
C ALA A 154 -3.93 -3.78 5.04
N LEU A 155 -3.62 -2.68 4.33
CA LEU A 155 -4.46 -1.48 4.30
C LEU A 155 -5.84 -1.78 3.71
N TRP A 156 -5.91 -2.54 2.62
CA TRP A 156 -7.18 -2.96 2.04
C TRP A 156 -8.01 -3.82 3.00
N LEU A 157 -7.39 -4.80 3.68
CA LEU A 157 -8.08 -5.64 4.66
C LEU A 157 -8.63 -4.82 5.82
N ILE A 158 -7.83 -3.92 6.39
CA ILE A 158 -8.25 -3.04 7.49
C ILE A 158 -9.41 -2.15 7.04
N ALA A 159 -9.27 -1.45 5.91
CA ALA A 159 -10.31 -0.56 5.40
C ALA A 159 -11.62 -1.31 5.10
N ARG A 160 -11.51 -2.53 4.53
CA ARG A 160 -12.66 -3.41 4.26
C ARG A 160 -13.40 -3.79 5.53
N GLU A 161 -12.69 -4.18 6.58
CA GLU A 161 -13.32 -4.56 7.85
C GLU A 161 -13.92 -3.36 8.58
N LEU A 162 -13.27 -2.19 8.52
CA LEU A 162 -13.85 -0.96 9.06
C LEU A 162 -15.18 -0.59 8.36
N LYS A 163 -15.23 -0.65 7.03
CA LYS A 163 -16.48 -0.36 6.27
C LYS A 163 -17.58 -1.40 6.53
N ARG A 164 -17.20 -2.66 6.79
CA ARG A 164 -18.13 -3.72 7.21
C ARG A 164 -18.70 -3.46 8.60
N ALA A 165 -17.85 -3.06 9.54
CA ALA A 165 -18.28 -2.74 10.91
C ALA A 165 -19.23 -1.55 10.94
N GLU A 166 -19.00 -0.52 10.11
CA GLU A 166 -19.90 0.64 9.97
C GLU A 166 -21.30 0.26 9.46
N THR A 167 -21.40 -0.76 8.61
CA THR A 167 -22.67 -1.20 8.01
C THR A 167 -23.36 -2.33 8.78
N GLY A 168 -22.77 -2.82 9.86
CA GLY A 168 -23.27 -3.95 10.64
C GLY A 168 -24.55 -3.67 11.44
N PRO A 169 -25.29 -4.72 11.88
CA PRO A 169 -26.51 -4.54 12.66
C PRO A 169 -26.27 -3.79 13.99
N TRP A 170 -25.12 -4.02 14.62
CA TRP A 170 -24.75 -3.39 15.89
C TRP A 170 -24.38 -1.91 15.77
N SER A 171 -23.80 -1.47 14.64
CA SER A 171 -23.54 -0.04 14.39
C SER A 171 -24.84 0.71 14.08
N GLN A 172 -25.73 0.08 13.29
CA GLN A 172 -27.04 0.64 13.01
C GLN A 172 -27.90 0.74 14.28
N ALA A 173 -27.97 -0.33 15.08
CA ALA A 173 -28.71 -0.34 16.34
C ALA A 173 -28.18 0.68 17.36
N SER A 174 -26.85 0.83 17.47
CA SER A 174 -26.28 1.87 18.34
C SER A 174 -26.58 3.28 17.82
N SER A 175 -26.45 3.55 16.52
CA SER A 175 -26.81 4.86 15.95
C SER A 175 -28.30 5.21 16.14
N LEU A 176 -29.20 4.25 15.95
CA LEU A 176 -30.63 4.39 16.22
C LEU A 176 -30.91 4.65 17.71
N ALA A 177 -30.26 3.91 18.61
CA ALA A 177 -30.40 4.11 20.06
C ALA A 177 -29.88 5.50 20.49
N TRP A 178 -28.78 5.97 19.91
CA TRP A 178 -28.24 7.31 20.16
C TRP A 178 -29.17 8.42 19.66
N HIS A 179 -29.81 8.24 18.51
CA HIS A 179 -30.78 9.22 17.97
C HIS A 179 -32.11 9.24 18.76
N GLN A 180 -32.51 8.11 19.34
CA GLN A 180 -33.74 8.01 20.14
C GLN A 180 -33.56 8.41 21.61
N ALA A 181 -32.33 8.52 22.10
CA ALA A 181 -32.04 8.88 23.50
C ALA A 181 -31.00 10.02 23.64
N PRO A 182 -31.32 11.27 23.20
CA PRO A 182 -30.39 12.40 23.29
C PRO A 182 -29.99 12.79 24.73
N ASN A 183 -30.72 12.33 25.76
CA ASN A 183 -30.55 12.75 27.16
C ASN A 183 -29.92 11.70 28.08
N LEU A 184 -29.62 10.50 27.59
CA LEU A 184 -28.94 9.47 28.40
C LEU A 184 -27.42 9.60 28.20
N ARG A 185 -26.73 10.26 29.14
CA ARG A 185 -25.27 10.14 29.22
C ARG A 185 -24.93 8.74 29.72
N PRO A 186 -24.26 7.87 28.95
CA PRO A 186 -23.88 6.57 29.48
C PRO A 186 -22.75 6.71 30.50
N PRO A 187 -22.65 5.80 31.47
CA PRO A 187 -21.43 5.63 32.25
C PRO A 187 -20.28 5.30 31.29
N ARG A 188 -19.13 5.94 31.52
CA ARG A 188 -17.93 5.92 30.67
C ARG A 188 -17.58 4.48 30.24
N LEU A 189 -17.88 4.14 28.98
CA LEU A 189 -17.24 3.02 28.30
C LEU A 189 -15.77 3.39 27.97
N PRO A 190 -14.85 2.43 27.88
CA PRO A 190 -13.44 2.69 27.59
C PRO A 190 -13.28 3.54 26.33
N SER A 191 -12.49 4.60 26.44
CA SER A 191 -12.42 5.78 25.57
C SER A 191 -12.09 5.55 24.09
N VAL A 192 -11.78 4.33 23.67
CA VAL A 192 -11.30 4.07 22.29
C VAL A 192 -12.45 3.96 21.27
N CYS A 193 -13.64 3.51 21.67
CA CYS A 193 -14.78 3.39 20.74
C CYS A 193 -15.61 4.69 20.62
N ALA A 194 -15.62 5.55 21.65
CA ALA A 194 -16.48 6.74 21.68
C ALA A 194 -15.93 7.91 20.84
N GLU A 195 -14.60 8.05 20.73
CA GLU A 195 -13.99 9.14 19.96
C GLU A 195 -14.24 9.00 18.45
N ARG A 196 -14.33 7.77 17.92
CA ARG A 196 -14.51 7.52 16.49
C ARG A 196 -15.93 7.86 15.99
N CYS A 197 -16.96 7.68 16.81
CA CYS A 197 -18.32 8.13 16.48
C CYS A 197 -18.49 9.65 16.56
N SER A 198 -17.76 10.31 17.46
CA SER A 198 -17.93 11.75 17.71
C SER A 198 -17.18 12.67 16.75
N SER A 199 -16.19 12.16 15.99
CA SER A 199 -15.47 12.95 14.98
C SER A 199 -16.19 12.97 13.62
N VAL A 200 -16.80 11.86 13.21
CA VAL A 200 -17.53 11.74 11.91
C VAL A 200 -18.83 12.55 11.90
N ALA A 201 -19.49 12.71 13.04
CA ALA A 201 -20.69 13.54 13.15
C ALA A 201 -20.39 15.05 13.09
N ARG A 202 -19.19 15.48 13.49
CA ARG A 202 -18.85 16.91 13.60
C ARG A 202 -18.47 17.55 12.26
N THR A 203 -17.96 16.78 11.31
CA THR A 203 -17.50 17.30 10.01
C THR A 203 -18.59 17.43 8.95
N ARG A 204 -19.77 16.79 9.13
CA ARG A 204 -20.89 16.89 8.18
C ARG A 204 -21.84 18.08 8.41
N GLY A 205 -21.61 18.91 9.43
CA GLY A 205 -22.61 19.89 9.90
C GLY A 205 -22.18 21.36 10.03
N GLN A 206 -20.95 21.75 9.69
CA GLN A 206 -20.55 23.16 9.80
C GLN A 206 -20.51 23.87 8.43
N PRO A 207 -21.33 24.90 8.20
CA PRO A 207 -21.11 25.84 7.12
C PRO A 207 -19.79 26.58 7.36
N PHE A 208 -18.99 26.78 6.31
CA PHE A 208 -17.82 27.66 6.36
C PHE A 208 -18.26 29.08 6.75
N ALA A 209 -17.99 29.49 7.98
CA ALA A 209 -18.13 30.88 8.41
C ALA A 209 -16.90 31.66 7.93
N HIS A 210 -17.15 32.72 7.17
CA HIS A 210 -16.14 33.72 6.76
C HIS A 210 -15.42 34.29 7.99
N ALA A 211 -14.09 34.13 8.03
CA ALA A 211 -13.23 34.80 8.99
C ALA A 211 -12.87 36.19 8.47
N SER A 212 -13.32 37.24 9.18
CA SER A 212 -12.88 38.63 9.00
C SER A 212 -11.45 38.82 9.52
N PRO A 213 -10.60 39.64 8.89
CA PRO A 213 -9.21 39.80 9.30
C PRO A 213 -9.07 40.75 10.48
N THR A 214 -8.66 40.23 11.65
CA THR A 214 -8.21 41.05 12.78
C THR A 214 -6.72 41.38 12.66
N ARG A 215 -6.41 42.68 12.71
CA ARG A 215 -5.08 43.30 12.70
C ARG A 215 -4.18 42.73 13.80
N TYR A 216 -2.97 42.30 13.45
CA TYR A 216 -1.89 42.07 14.41
C TYR A 216 -1.20 43.40 14.74
N GLY A 217 -1.25 43.77 16.02
CA GLY A 217 -0.49 44.87 16.61
C GLY A 217 0.96 44.47 16.88
N SER A 218 1.83 45.45 16.71
CA SER A 218 3.27 45.48 16.99
C SER A 218 3.60 45.31 18.48
N GLY A 219 4.65 44.53 18.77
CA GLY A 219 5.32 44.56 20.08
C GLY A 219 6.21 43.35 20.31
N TRP A 220 7.49 43.47 19.97
CA TRP A 220 8.55 42.63 20.52
C TRP A 220 9.43 43.51 21.41
N PRO A 221 9.80 43.07 22.63
CA PRO A 221 10.99 43.58 23.31
C PRO A 221 12.27 43.04 22.67
#